data_AF-A0A2H3CQQ1-F1
#
_entry.id   AF-A0A2H3CQQ1-F1
#
_cell.length_a   1.000
_cell.length_b   1.000
_cell.length_c   1.000
_cell.angle_alpha   90.00
_cell.angle_beta   90.00
_cell.angle_gamma   90.00
#
_symmetry.space_group_name_H-M   'P 1'
#
loop_
_entity.id
_entity.type
_entity.pdbx_description
1 polymer ?
#
loop_
_entity_poly.entity_id
_entity_poly.type
_entity_poly.pdbx_seq_one_letter_code
_entity_poly.pdbx_strand_id
1 'polypeptide(L)'
;MDIEMLDISSDAPQIFTGGRCCASCKKPMPDDAIYKSCSPCLAKKREYQRRANQRKKERMGIVEIVGLKRKAEDEVLDANTKKKRVRQILREVQVSESRETTPKGSGGAFVVQTASDLYKLIKAQPKLVNACHSVISVPSINNQKRTKLVSKDLLSFAGLKFDRYENIFNGKHPSGTYTRIFKCKCQPKELSQEQEPLKRRTSDLSSWVVSSKSKSSEGPCSGRITVVAEDDSSHPLGISGQKITVTVTH
;
A
#
# COMPACT_ATOMS: atom_id res chain seq x y z
N MET A 1 62.31 -40.82 28.64
CA MET A 1 61.16 -39.94 28.95
C MET A 1 61.62 -38.59 28.47
N ASP A 2 61.35 -38.30 27.21
CA ASP A 2 61.94 -37.16 26.51
C ASP A 2 60.78 -36.38 25.91
N ILE A 3 60.52 -35.22 26.52
CA ILE A 3 59.44 -34.31 26.18
C ILE A 3 60.02 -33.30 25.21
N GLU A 4 59.69 -33.43 23.93
CA GLU A 4 60.03 -32.45 22.90
C GLU A 4 59.23 -31.17 23.12
N MET A 5 59.95 -30.04 23.26
CA MET A 5 59.38 -28.70 23.35
C MET A 5 58.94 -28.21 21.96
N LEU A 6 57.67 -27.83 21.82
CA LEU A 6 57.18 -27.14 20.62
C LEU A 6 57.38 -25.62 20.75
N ASP A 7 58.10 -25.06 19.77
CA ASP A 7 58.37 -23.64 19.57
C ASP A 7 57.08 -22.82 19.40
N ILE A 8 56.85 -21.90 20.33
CA ILE A 8 55.82 -20.86 20.23
C ILE A 8 56.42 -19.72 19.41
N SER A 9 56.22 -19.76 18.08
CA SER A 9 56.52 -18.63 17.21
C SER A 9 55.62 -17.45 17.55
N SER A 10 56.23 -16.41 18.14
CA SER A 10 55.61 -15.12 18.42
C SER A 10 55.48 -14.31 17.13
N ASP A 11 54.26 -14.23 16.59
CA ASP A 11 53.91 -13.27 15.53
C ASP A 11 53.85 -11.86 16.14
N ALA A 12 54.94 -11.10 15.99
CA ALA A 12 54.97 -9.67 16.27
C ALA A 12 54.06 -8.91 15.28
N PRO A 13 53.23 -7.96 15.73
CA PRO A 13 52.38 -7.17 14.83
C PRO A 13 53.25 -6.20 14.03
N GLN A 14 53.49 -6.51 12.75
CA GLN A 14 54.12 -5.58 11.83
C GLN A 14 53.18 -4.37 11.60
N ILE A 15 53.60 -3.21 12.09
CA ILE A 15 52.93 -1.93 11.87
C ILE A 15 53.13 -1.56 10.40
N PHE A 16 52.15 -1.92 9.56
CA PHE A 16 52.13 -1.58 8.13
C PHE A 16 51.90 -0.08 7.96
N THR A 17 52.94 0.62 7.52
CA THR A 17 52.92 2.03 7.14
C THR A 17 52.17 2.22 5.83
N GLY A 18 51.03 2.93 5.87
CA GLY A 18 50.57 3.78 4.74
C GLY A 18 49.83 3.15 3.55
N GLY A 19 49.48 1.87 3.54
CA GLY A 19 48.82 1.24 2.38
C GLY A 19 47.32 1.52 2.23
N ARG A 20 46.81 1.56 0.99
CA ARG A 20 45.36 1.68 0.74
C ARG A 20 44.57 0.46 1.24
N CYS A 21 43.46 0.68 1.95
CA CYS A 21 42.58 -0.40 2.43
C CYS A 21 41.29 -0.53 1.61
N CYS A 22 40.81 -1.77 1.45
CA CYS A 22 39.54 -2.05 0.80
C CYS A 22 38.37 -1.38 1.53
N ALA A 23 37.52 -0.65 0.81
CA ALA A 23 36.37 0.03 1.39
C ALA A 23 35.37 -0.92 2.08
N SER A 24 35.25 -2.17 1.61
CA SER A 24 34.25 -3.14 2.06
C SER A 24 34.74 -4.03 3.21
N CYS A 25 35.94 -4.58 3.11
CA CYS A 25 36.47 -5.53 4.10
C CYS A 25 37.66 -5.00 4.91
N LYS A 26 38.09 -3.75 4.65
CA LYS A 26 39.20 -3.07 5.33
C LYS A 26 40.57 -3.76 5.25
N LYS A 27 40.69 -4.84 4.46
CA LYS A 27 41.98 -5.49 4.21
C LYS A 27 42.90 -4.58 3.41
N PRO A 28 44.22 -4.60 3.68
CA PRO A 28 45.20 -3.86 2.90
C PRO A 28 45.16 -4.32 1.44
N MET A 29 45.36 -3.38 0.53
CA MET A 29 45.38 -3.57 -0.91
C MET A 29 46.69 -3.02 -1.48
N PRO A 30 47.11 -3.51 -2.65
CA PRO A 30 48.21 -2.90 -3.39
C PRO A 30 47.94 -1.42 -3.66
N ASP A 31 48.97 -0.58 -3.57
CA ASP A 31 48.83 0.86 -3.79
C ASP A 31 48.56 1.23 -5.25
N ASP A 32 48.80 0.33 -6.19
CA ASP A 32 48.47 0.45 -7.62
C ASP A 32 47.02 0.00 -7.95
N ALA A 33 46.24 -0.43 -6.95
CA ALA A 33 44.88 -0.89 -7.18
C ALA A 33 43.98 0.22 -7.77
N ILE A 34 43.43 -0.05 -8.96
CA ILE A 34 42.54 0.86 -9.70
C ILE A 34 41.21 1.09 -8.95
N TYR A 35 40.74 0.08 -8.21
CA TYR A 35 39.42 0.10 -7.57
C TYR A 35 39.50 0.28 -6.05
N LYS A 36 38.49 0.97 -5.49
CA LYS A 36 38.34 1.19 -4.04
C LYS A 36 38.01 -0.07 -3.22
N SER A 37 37.71 -1.18 -3.89
CA SER A 37 37.39 -2.47 -3.28
C SER A 37 38.34 -3.52 -3.80
N CYS A 38 38.75 -4.45 -2.94
CA CYS A 38 39.64 -5.53 -3.32
C CYS A 38 38.96 -6.48 -4.31
N SER A 39 39.75 -7.19 -5.10
CA SER A 39 39.28 -8.17 -6.09
C SER A 39 38.23 -9.17 -5.51
N PRO A 40 38.41 -9.75 -4.31
CA PRO A 40 37.39 -10.61 -3.69
C PRO A 40 36.05 -9.91 -3.43
N CYS A 41 36.08 -8.67 -2.93
CA CYS A 41 34.85 -7.90 -2.67
C CYS A 41 34.16 -7.50 -3.98
N LEU A 42 34.92 -7.18 -5.03
CA LEU A 42 34.38 -6.92 -6.36
C LEU A 42 33.73 -8.17 -6.96
N ALA A 43 34.38 -9.33 -6.86
CA ALA A 43 33.81 -10.60 -7.31
C ALA A 43 32.48 -10.91 -6.57
N LYS A 44 32.45 -10.72 -5.26
CA LYS A 44 31.22 -10.89 -4.44
C LYS A 44 30.11 -9.93 -4.87
N LYS A 45 30.44 -8.67 -5.18
CA LYS A 45 29.46 -7.68 -5.66
C LYS A 45 28.91 -8.03 -7.04
N ARG A 46 29.77 -8.48 -7.97
CA ARG A 46 29.37 -8.97 -9.30
C ARG A 46 28.42 -10.17 -9.17
N GLU A 47 28.73 -11.11 -8.29
CA GLU A 47 27.87 -12.27 -8.05
C GLU A 47 26.51 -11.88 -7.47
N TYR A 48 26.47 -10.96 -6.50
CA TYR A 48 25.21 -10.44 -5.97
C TYR A 48 24.36 -9.77 -7.06
N GLN A 49 25.00 -9.00 -7.94
CA GLN A 49 24.32 -8.36 -9.07
C GLN A 49 23.78 -9.38 -10.07
N ARG A 50 24.52 -10.46 -10.37
CA ARG A 50 24.01 -11.57 -11.21
C ARG A 50 22.75 -12.19 -10.61
N ARG A 51 22.76 -12.52 -9.31
CA ARG A 51 21.58 -13.09 -8.62
C ARG A 51 20.39 -12.12 -8.61
N ALA A 52 20.64 -10.83 -8.42
CA ALA A 52 19.58 -9.81 -8.48
C ALA A 52 18.98 -9.72 -9.89
N ASN A 53 19.81 -9.73 -10.94
CA ASN A 53 19.36 -9.74 -12.32
C ASN A 53 18.60 -11.02 -12.69
N GLN A 54 19.01 -12.18 -12.17
CA GLN A 54 18.32 -13.45 -12.35
C GLN A 54 16.92 -13.42 -11.74
N ARG A 55 16.79 -12.97 -10.48
CA ARG A 55 15.48 -12.77 -9.84
C ARG A 55 14.59 -11.77 -10.60
N LYS A 56 15.19 -10.74 -11.19
CA LYS A 56 14.46 -9.78 -12.04
C LYS A 56 13.95 -10.46 -13.32
N LYS A 57 14.78 -11.28 -13.98
CA LYS A 57 14.38 -12.05 -15.16
C LYS A 57 13.27 -13.05 -14.84
N GLU A 58 13.37 -13.79 -13.74
CA GLU A 58 12.32 -14.72 -13.27
C GLU A 58 10.99 -13.99 -13.03
N ARG A 59 11.02 -12.81 -12.40
CA ARG A 59 9.82 -11.99 -12.21
C ARG A 59 9.20 -11.51 -13.52
N MET A 60 10.03 -11.13 -14.52
CA MET A 60 9.50 -10.72 -15.82
C MET A 60 8.99 -11.90 -16.66
N GLY A 61 9.66 -13.06 -16.61
CA GLY A 61 9.21 -14.27 -17.29
C GLY A 61 7.85 -14.77 -16.77
N ILE A 62 7.59 -14.64 -15.47
CA ILE A 62 6.26 -14.92 -14.90
C ILE A 62 5.18 -13.96 -15.44
N VAL A 63 5.51 -12.68 -15.65
CA VAL A 63 4.59 -11.70 -16.27
C VAL A 63 4.32 -12.03 -17.74
N GLU A 64 5.33 -12.52 -18.47
CA GLU A 64 5.20 -12.90 -19.88
C GLU A 64 4.35 -14.15 -20.09
N ILE A 65 4.47 -15.17 -19.22
CA ILE A 65 3.61 -16.36 -19.24
C ILE A 65 2.14 -16.00 -18.91
N VAL A 66 1.92 -15.09 -17.95
CA VAL A 66 0.55 -14.59 -17.64
C VAL A 66 0.00 -13.71 -18.78
N GLY A 67 0.85 -13.02 -19.52
CA GLY A 67 0.48 -12.22 -20.70
C GLY A 67 0.12 -13.07 -21.92
N LEU A 68 0.86 -14.15 -22.18
CA LEU A 68 0.62 -15.05 -23.32
C LEU A 68 -0.64 -15.91 -23.16
N LYS A 69 -1.00 -16.29 -21.93
CA LYS A 69 -2.26 -17.02 -21.66
C LYS A 69 -3.52 -16.18 -21.92
N ARG A 70 -3.39 -14.85 -22.06
CA ARG A 70 -4.51 -13.96 -22.46
C ARG A 70 -4.58 -13.67 -23.96
N LYS A 71 -3.55 -14.03 -24.74
CA LYS A 71 -3.54 -13.79 -26.20
C LYS A 71 -3.99 -15.01 -27.01
N ALA A 72 -3.78 -16.23 -26.52
CA ALA A 72 -4.14 -17.43 -27.27
C ALA A 72 -5.67 -17.70 -27.37
N GLU A 73 -6.48 -17.18 -26.45
CA GLU A 73 -7.94 -17.38 -26.48
C GLU A 73 -8.69 -16.31 -27.29
N ASP A 74 -8.01 -15.28 -27.79
CA ASP A 74 -8.67 -14.09 -28.35
C ASP A 74 -8.48 -13.92 -29.87
N GLU A 75 -7.86 -14.86 -30.59
CA GLU A 75 -7.64 -14.74 -32.05
C GLU A 75 -8.72 -15.37 -32.95
N VAL A 76 -9.80 -15.95 -32.40
CA VAL A 76 -10.83 -16.63 -33.23
C VAL A 76 -12.16 -15.87 -33.35
N LEU A 77 -12.27 -14.62 -32.87
CA LEU A 77 -13.52 -13.85 -32.99
C LEU A 77 -13.32 -12.52 -33.72
N ASP A 78 -13.99 -12.45 -34.87
CA ASP A 78 -14.11 -11.33 -35.79
C ASP A 78 -14.29 -9.98 -35.06
N ALA A 79 -13.57 -8.96 -35.52
CA ALA A 79 -13.44 -7.66 -34.87
C ALA A 79 -14.78 -6.93 -34.69
N ASN A 80 -15.77 -7.26 -35.53
CA ASN A 80 -17.13 -6.72 -35.42
C ASN A 80 -17.94 -7.34 -34.27
N THR A 81 -17.71 -8.61 -33.93
CA THR A 81 -18.37 -9.30 -32.81
C THR A 81 -17.81 -8.83 -31.47
N LYS A 82 -16.49 -8.54 -31.42
CA LYS A 82 -15.84 -7.96 -30.22
C LYS A 82 -16.38 -6.59 -29.84
N LYS A 83 -16.62 -5.69 -30.81
CA LYS A 83 -17.19 -4.35 -30.52
C LYS A 83 -18.60 -4.41 -29.94
N LYS A 84 -19.45 -5.34 -30.42
CA LYS A 84 -20.79 -5.55 -29.85
C LYS A 84 -20.73 -6.16 -28.45
N ARG A 85 -19.86 -7.16 -28.22
CA ARG A 85 -19.71 -7.81 -26.92
C ARG A 85 -19.11 -6.88 -25.85
N VAL A 86 -18.13 -6.05 -26.21
CA VAL A 86 -17.56 -5.04 -25.29
C VAL A 86 -18.59 -3.97 -24.94
N ARG A 87 -19.44 -3.53 -25.89
CA ARG A 87 -20.55 -2.61 -25.58
C ARG A 87 -21.63 -3.25 -24.71
N GLN A 88 -21.91 -4.53 -24.89
CA GLN A 88 -22.86 -5.27 -24.07
C GLN A 88 -22.32 -5.49 -22.65
N ILE A 89 -21.05 -5.89 -22.50
CA ILE A 89 -20.39 -6.02 -21.19
C ILE A 89 -20.28 -4.66 -20.50
N LEU A 90 -19.94 -3.58 -21.21
CA LEU A 90 -19.94 -2.23 -20.61
C LEU A 90 -21.35 -1.81 -20.17
N ARG A 91 -22.40 -2.14 -20.93
CA ARG A 91 -23.80 -1.91 -20.49
C ARG A 91 -24.18 -2.80 -19.32
N GLU A 92 -23.78 -4.06 -19.29
CA GLU A 92 -24.05 -4.97 -18.18
C GLU A 92 -23.29 -4.56 -16.93
N VAL A 93 -22.03 -4.12 -17.03
CA VAL A 93 -21.25 -3.55 -15.91
C VAL A 93 -21.88 -2.25 -15.43
N GLN A 94 -22.35 -1.38 -16.33
CA GLN A 94 -23.00 -0.12 -15.97
C GLN A 94 -24.42 -0.35 -15.38
N VAL A 95 -25.11 -1.42 -15.78
CA VAL A 95 -26.41 -1.85 -15.19
C VAL A 95 -26.20 -2.62 -13.88
N SER A 96 -25.05 -3.28 -13.70
CA SER A 96 -24.64 -3.95 -12.45
C SER A 96 -24.12 -2.95 -11.40
N GLU A 97 -23.51 -1.84 -11.80
CA GLU A 97 -23.21 -0.71 -10.91
C GLU A 97 -24.47 0.07 -10.49
N SER A 98 -25.59 -0.13 -11.20
CA SER A 98 -26.87 0.55 -10.95
C SER A 98 -27.88 -0.27 -10.14
N ARG A 99 -27.61 -1.55 -9.87
CA ARG A 99 -28.47 -2.43 -9.07
C ARG A 99 -27.67 -3.04 -7.93
N GLU A 100 -27.94 -2.54 -6.72
CA GLU A 100 -27.34 -2.87 -5.41
C GLU A 100 -25.92 -2.27 -5.23
N THR A 101 -25.66 -1.25 -4.41
CA THR A 101 -26.19 -0.96 -3.07
C THR A 101 -26.24 0.55 -2.81
N THR A 102 -27.43 1.15 -2.82
CA THR A 102 -27.73 2.22 -1.85
C THR A 102 -28.43 1.57 -0.66
N PRO A 103 -27.75 1.28 0.45
CA PRO A 103 -28.44 0.93 1.67
C PRO A 103 -29.02 2.23 2.22
N LYS A 104 -30.35 2.32 2.18
CA LYS A 104 -31.12 3.18 3.08
C LYS A 104 -30.73 2.82 4.52
N GLY A 105 -30.06 3.73 5.21
CA GLY A 105 -30.30 4.00 6.63
C GLY A 105 -30.12 2.86 7.65
N SER A 106 -29.17 1.94 7.50
CA SER A 106 -28.71 1.11 8.62
C SER A 106 -27.20 1.28 8.78
N GLY A 107 -26.74 1.65 9.98
CA GLY A 107 -25.34 1.98 10.29
C GLY A 107 -24.35 0.80 10.26
N GLY A 108 -24.57 -0.19 9.39
CA GLY A 108 -23.68 -1.33 9.21
C GLY A 108 -22.40 -0.97 8.46
N ALA A 109 -21.31 -1.69 8.74
CA ALA A 109 -20.08 -1.58 7.95
C ALA A 109 -20.27 -2.23 6.57
N PHE A 110 -19.82 -1.56 5.50
CA PHE A 110 -19.76 -2.11 4.16
C PHE A 110 -18.75 -3.27 4.09
N VAL A 111 -19.23 -4.48 3.86
CA VAL A 111 -18.35 -5.65 3.69
C VAL A 111 -17.88 -5.72 2.25
N VAL A 112 -16.57 -5.67 2.03
CA VAL A 112 -15.96 -5.80 0.70
C VAL A 112 -15.09 -7.06 0.63
N GLN A 113 -14.97 -7.64 -0.56
CA GLN A 113 -14.26 -8.91 -0.75
C GLN A 113 -12.73 -8.75 -0.76
N THR A 114 -12.22 -7.63 -1.30
CA THR A 114 -10.78 -7.42 -1.46
C THR A 114 -10.31 -6.11 -0.82
N ALA A 115 -9.03 -6.07 -0.45
CA ALA A 115 -8.38 -4.85 0.05
C ALA A 115 -8.41 -3.72 -1.00
N SER A 116 -8.28 -4.06 -2.29
CA SER A 116 -8.32 -3.08 -3.38
C SER A 116 -9.69 -2.39 -3.45
N ASP A 117 -10.77 -3.14 -3.28
CA ASP A 117 -12.12 -2.57 -3.32
C ASP A 117 -12.42 -1.73 -2.10
N LEU A 118 -11.88 -2.10 -0.92
CA LEU A 118 -11.88 -1.24 0.26
C LEU A 118 -11.25 0.12 -0.05
N TYR A 119 -10.06 0.14 -0.64
CA TYR A 119 -9.35 1.40 -0.93
C TYR A 119 -10.04 2.22 -2.01
N LYS A 120 -10.63 1.59 -3.03
CA LYS A 120 -11.45 2.28 -4.04
C LYS A 120 -12.69 2.93 -3.42
N LEU A 121 -13.38 2.20 -2.54
CA LEU A 121 -14.58 2.71 -1.85
C LEU A 121 -14.23 3.94 -1.00
N ILE A 122 -13.17 3.88 -0.20
CA ILE A 122 -12.70 5.00 0.62
C ILE A 122 -12.28 6.19 -0.25
N LYS A 123 -11.60 5.92 -1.38
CA LYS A 123 -11.19 6.97 -2.32
C LYS A 123 -12.38 7.67 -2.97
N ALA A 124 -13.45 6.93 -3.28
CA ALA A 124 -14.67 7.47 -3.85
C ALA A 124 -15.49 8.28 -2.83
N GLN A 125 -15.50 7.85 -1.57
CA GLN A 125 -16.29 8.47 -0.50
C GLN A 125 -15.43 8.84 0.72
N PRO A 126 -14.61 9.90 0.64
CA PRO A 126 -13.69 10.20 1.73
C PRO A 126 -14.38 10.71 3.01
N LYS A 127 -15.63 11.19 2.95
CA LYS A 127 -16.27 11.91 4.08
C LYS A 127 -16.75 11.01 5.22
N LEU A 128 -17.42 9.91 4.87
CA LEU A 128 -18.01 9.00 5.84
C LEU A 128 -18.06 7.60 5.24
N VAL A 129 -17.12 6.74 5.64
CA VAL A 129 -17.08 5.34 5.21
C VAL A 129 -16.80 4.48 6.42
N ASN A 130 -17.61 3.44 6.59
CA ASN A 130 -17.34 2.35 7.52
C ASN A 130 -17.30 1.07 6.70
N ALA A 131 -16.13 0.50 6.46
CA ALA A 131 -15.99 -0.65 5.58
C ALA A 131 -15.01 -1.68 6.16
N CYS A 132 -15.28 -2.95 5.89
CA CYS A 132 -14.45 -4.05 6.38
C CYS A 132 -14.22 -5.13 5.32
N HIS A 133 -13.09 -5.82 5.45
CA HIS A 133 -12.80 -7.02 4.67
C HIS A 133 -11.99 -8.00 5.52
N SER A 134 -12.10 -9.29 5.18
CA SER A 134 -11.32 -10.34 5.83
C SER A 134 -10.08 -10.69 5.02
N VAL A 135 -9.02 -11.11 5.71
CA VAL A 135 -7.76 -11.57 5.12
C VAL A 135 -7.32 -12.83 5.85
N ILE A 136 -6.69 -13.77 5.15
CA ILE A 136 -6.12 -14.96 5.78
C ILE A 136 -5.01 -14.55 6.76
N SER A 137 -5.05 -15.12 7.96
CA SER A 137 -4.06 -14.86 9.00
C SER A 137 -2.72 -15.44 8.59
N VAL A 138 -1.66 -14.67 8.83
CA VAL A 138 -0.29 -15.09 8.56
C VAL A 138 0.46 -15.02 9.90
N PRO A 139 1.06 -16.11 10.41
CA PRO A 139 1.69 -16.13 11.74
C PRO A 139 2.78 -15.06 11.95
N SER A 140 3.43 -14.61 10.86
CA SER A 140 4.46 -13.55 10.92
C SER A 140 3.89 -12.13 11.08
N ILE A 141 2.59 -11.94 10.81
CA ILE A 141 1.89 -10.66 10.79
C ILE A 141 0.80 -10.64 11.87
N ASN A 142 1.14 -10.10 13.05
CA ASN A 142 0.17 -9.83 14.09
C ASN A 142 -0.76 -8.64 13.74
N ASN A 143 -1.85 -8.47 14.49
CA ASN A 143 -2.84 -7.40 14.25
C ASN A 143 -2.21 -5.99 14.31
N GLN A 144 -1.19 -5.80 15.15
CA GLN A 144 -0.43 -4.55 15.19
C GLN A 144 0.36 -4.27 13.90
N LYS A 145 1.07 -5.27 13.35
CA LYS A 145 1.75 -5.13 12.05
C LYS A 145 0.73 -4.95 10.93
N ARG A 146 -0.42 -5.64 10.99
CA ARG A 146 -1.48 -5.51 10.00
C ARG A 146 -2.02 -4.09 9.94
N THR A 147 -2.41 -3.48 11.08
CA THR A 147 -2.87 -2.09 11.09
C THR A 147 -1.80 -1.14 10.55
N LYS A 148 -0.50 -1.34 10.88
CA LYS A 148 0.61 -0.54 10.32
C LYS A 148 0.73 -0.62 8.80
N LEU A 149 0.43 -1.79 8.20
CA LEU A 149 0.41 -1.99 6.75
C LEU A 149 -0.80 -1.28 6.13
N VAL A 150 -2.00 -1.52 6.67
CA VAL A 150 -3.24 -0.89 6.20
C VAL A 150 -3.14 0.64 6.27
N SER A 151 -2.60 1.21 7.34
CA SER A 151 -2.38 2.66 7.43
C SER A 151 -1.44 3.19 6.34
N LYS A 152 -0.44 2.41 5.92
CA LYS A 152 0.45 2.81 4.80
C LYS A 152 -0.30 2.77 3.47
N ASP A 153 -1.13 1.76 3.29
CA ASP A 153 -1.92 1.56 2.08
C ASP A 153 -3.02 2.63 1.94
N LEU A 154 -3.64 3.06 3.03
CA LEU A 154 -4.61 4.16 3.04
C LEU A 154 -4.00 5.48 2.54
N LEU A 155 -2.74 5.76 2.89
CA LEU A 155 -2.02 6.93 2.35
C LEU A 155 -1.71 6.76 0.86
N SER A 156 -1.25 5.57 0.47
CA SER A 156 -0.71 5.32 -0.87
C SER A 156 -1.80 5.11 -1.94
N PHE A 157 -2.86 4.38 -1.60
CA PHE A 157 -3.89 3.93 -2.54
C PHE A 157 -5.21 4.69 -2.38
N ALA A 158 -5.65 4.94 -1.16
CA ALA A 158 -6.89 5.70 -0.90
C ALA A 158 -6.67 7.23 -0.94
N GLY A 159 -5.42 7.69 -0.85
CA GLY A 159 -5.07 9.11 -0.92
C GLY A 159 -5.51 9.92 0.30
N LEU A 160 -5.78 9.25 1.43
CA LEU A 160 -6.09 9.93 2.68
C LEU A 160 -4.87 10.70 3.17
N LYS A 161 -5.10 11.84 3.83
CA LYS A 161 -4.03 12.67 4.42
C LYS A 161 -4.13 12.58 5.93
N PHE A 162 -3.15 11.96 6.57
CA PHE A 162 -3.02 11.89 8.03
C PHE A 162 -1.57 11.57 8.41
N ASP A 163 -1.23 11.75 9.68
CA ASP A 163 0.09 11.35 10.18
C ASP A 163 0.11 9.87 10.54
N ARG A 164 1.00 9.09 9.92
CA ARG A 164 1.10 7.64 10.16
C ARG A 164 1.67 7.31 11.54
N TYR A 165 2.43 8.22 12.14
CA TYR A 165 3.13 7.98 13.40
C TYR A 165 2.29 8.39 14.61
N GLU A 166 1.40 9.36 14.46
CA GLU A 166 0.49 9.82 15.51
C GLU A 166 -0.72 8.89 15.67
N ASN A 167 -0.59 7.88 16.55
CA ASN A 167 -1.76 7.14 17.03
C ASN A 167 -2.36 7.86 18.24
N ILE A 168 -3.62 8.25 18.14
CA ILE A 168 -4.34 8.98 19.20
C ILE A 168 -5.06 8.01 20.14
N PHE A 169 -5.12 6.73 19.79
CA PHE A 169 -5.73 5.72 20.63
C PHE A 169 -4.84 5.42 21.85
N ASN A 170 -5.31 5.81 23.03
CA ASN A 170 -4.66 5.57 24.33
C ASN A 170 -5.33 4.46 25.15
N GLY A 171 -6.32 3.77 24.58
CA GLY A 171 -7.06 2.71 25.28
C GLY A 171 -6.27 1.40 25.38
N LYS A 172 -6.75 0.50 26.25
CA LYS A 172 -6.30 -0.90 26.23
C LYS A 172 -6.94 -1.61 25.03
N HIS A 173 -6.18 -2.46 24.36
CA HIS A 173 -6.70 -3.30 23.29
C HIS A 173 -7.28 -4.59 23.90
N PRO A 174 -8.45 -5.06 23.45
CA PRO A 174 -8.91 -6.40 23.79
C PRO A 174 -7.96 -7.45 23.18
N SER A 175 -7.93 -8.63 23.80
CA SER A 175 -7.17 -9.77 23.28
C SER A 175 -7.61 -10.10 21.86
N GLY A 176 -6.65 -10.28 20.94
CA GLY A 176 -6.94 -10.58 19.54
C GLY A 176 -7.40 -9.37 18.71
N THR A 177 -7.37 -8.15 19.25
CA THR A 177 -7.72 -6.93 18.51
C THR A 177 -6.62 -5.89 18.63
N TYR A 178 -6.43 -5.08 17.57
CA TYR A 178 -5.54 -3.92 17.62
C TYR A 178 -6.16 -2.76 16.85
N THR A 179 -6.16 -1.59 17.47
CA THR A 179 -6.82 -0.39 16.95
C THR A 179 -5.82 0.75 16.80
N ARG A 180 -5.88 1.46 15.67
CA ARG A 180 -5.17 2.72 15.49
C ARG A 180 -6.14 3.80 15.07
N ILE A 181 -6.03 4.97 15.68
CA ILE A 181 -6.84 6.15 15.36
C ILE A 181 -5.92 7.29 14.96
N PHE A 182 -6.18 7.90 13.81
CA PHE A 182 -5.42 9.01 13.26
C PHE A 182 -6.31 10.24 13.07
N LYS A 183 -5.74 11.44 13.18
CA LYS A 183 -6.40 12.70 12.81
C LYS A 183 -6.33 12.90 11.29
N CYS A 184 -7.45 13.18 10.63
CA CYS A 184 -7.44 13.61 9.24
C CYS A 184 -6.78 14.98 9.13
N LYS A 185 -5.86 15.12 8.17
CA LYS A 185 -5.18 16.36 7.77
C LYS A 185 -5.64 16.82 6.38
N CYS A 186 -6.79 16.33 5.94
CA CYS A 186 -7.46 16.79 4.74
C CYS A 186 -7.87 18.25 4.89
N GLN A 187 -7.70 19.04 3.84
CA GLN A 187 -8.32 20.36 3.77
C GLN A 187 -9.80 20.17 3.44
N PRO A 188 -10.70 21.00 3.97
CA PRO A 188 -12.05 21.08 3.45
C PRO A 188 -11.92 21.43 1.97
N LYS A 189 -12.07 20.42 1.10
CA LYS A 189 -12.38 20.69 -0.29
C LYS A 189 -13.78 21.28 -0.21
N GLU A 190 -13.88 22.61 -0.28
CA GLU A 190 -15.07 23.20 -0.87
C GLU A 190 -15.30 22.37 -2.13
N LEU A 191 -16.44 21.68 -2.19
CA LEU A 191 -16.90 21.21 -3.47
C LEU A 191 -17.04 22.50 -4.26
N SER A 192 -16.02 22.82 -5.06
CA SER A 192 -16.18 23.58 -6.27
C SER A 192 -17.20 22.74 -7.02
N GLN A 193 -18.47 23.05 -6.78
CA GLN A 193 -19.56 22.71 -7.63
C GLN A 193 -19.02 23.16 -8.99
N GLU A 194 -18.69 22.18 -9.82
CA GLU A 194 -18.38 22.38 -11.22
C GLU A 194 -19.68 23.01 -11.75
N GLN A 195 -19.75 24.34 -11.66
CA GLN A 195 -20.75 25.10 -12.36
C GLN A 195 -20.37 24.84 -13.80
N GLU A 196 -21.03 23.83 -14.40
CA GLU A 196 -21.20 23.78 -15.83
C GLU A 196 -21.43 25.23 -16.29
N PRO A 197 -20.69 25.72 -17.29
CA PRO A 197 -20.92 27.06 -17.80
C PRO A 197 -22.37 27.12 -18.28
N LEU A 198 -23.22 27.77 -17.48
CA LEU A 198 -24.62 28.05 -17.75
C LEU A 198 -24.68 28.83 -19.06
N LYS A 199 -24.78 28.10 -20.16
CA LYS A 199 -25.13 28.67 -21.46
C LYS A 199 -26.55 29.21 -21.32
N ARG A 200 -26.62 30.54 -21.24
CA ARG A 200 -27.75 31.39 -21.60
C ARG A 200 -29.04 31.10 -20.85
N ARG A 201 -29.18 31.70 -19.66
CA ARG A 201 -30.50 32.08 -19.16
C ARG A 201 -30.44 33.53 -18.70
N THR A 202 -31.11 34.36 -19.46
CA THR A 202 -31.20 35.81 -19.29
C THR A 202 -31.99 36.16 -18.03
N SER A 203 -31.43 37.10 -17.28
CA SER A 203 -32.07 38.07 -16.37
C SER A 203 -33.01 37.56 -15.28
N ASP A 204 -32.45 37.40 -14.08
CA ASP A 204 -33.08 37.95 -12.86
C ASP A 204 -32.00 38.30 -11.83
N LEU A 205 -31.68 39.60 -11.74
CA LEU A 205 -30.58 40.18 -10.95
C LEU A 205 -30.85 40.26 -9.44
N SER A 206 -32.04 39.86 -8.97
CA SER A 206 -32.49 40.09 -7.60
C SER A 206 -32.29 38.90 -6.64
N SER A 207 -31.84 37.74 -7.15
CA SER A 207 -31.69 36.52 -6.33
C SER A 207 -30.27 36.26 -5.80
N TRP A 208 -29.28 37.07 -6.19
CA TRP A 208 -27.87 36.84 -5.85
C TRP A 208 -27.42 37.43 -4.50
N VAL A 209 -28.19 38.32 -3.88
CA VAL A 209 -27.74 39.06 -2.69
C VAL A 209 -28.11 38.39 -1.36
N VAL A 210 -28.96 37.36 -1.35
CA VAL A 210 -29.50 36.78 -0.08
C VAL A 210 -28.86 35.45 0.32
N SER A 211 -28.00 34.84 -0.51
CA SER A 211 -27.55 33.45 -0.27
C SER A 211 -26.09 33.29 0.18
N SER A 212 -25.46 34.34 0.74
CA SER A 212 -24.08 34.33 1.26
C SER A 212 -24.02 34.41 2.79
N LYS A 213 -24.82 33.57 3.48
CA LYS A 213 -24.74 33.48 4.95
C LYS A 213 -24.99 32.08 5.51
N SER A 214 -24.18 31.13 5.06
CA SER A 214 -23.75 30.01 5.90
C SER A 214 -22.23 29.95 5.84
N LYS A 215 -21.58 30.68 6.76
CA LYS A 215 -20.17 30.47 7.11
C LYS A 215 -20.05 29.01 7.57
N SER A 216 -19.76 28.09 6.66
CA SER A 216 -19.17 26.82 7.05
C SER A 216 -17.87 27.17 7.74
N SER A 217 -17.76 26.80 9.02
CA SER A 217 -16.55 27.00 9.81
C SER A 217 -15.32 26.57 9.02
N GLU A 218 -14.50 27.52 8.60
CA GLU A 218 -13.17 27.34 7.98
C GLU A 218 -12.16 26.80 9.01
N GLY A 219 -12.53 25.74 9.73
CA GLY A 219 -11.67 25.05 10.66
C GLY A 219 -10.82 23.98 9.95
N PRO A 220 -9.64 23.65 10.48
CA PRO A 220 -8.93 22.45 10.07
C PRO A 220 -9.83 21.23 10.25
N CYS A 221 -9.74 20.23 9.36
CA CYS A 221 -10.58 19.05 9.46
C CYS A 221 -10.42 18.36 10.82
N SER A 222 -11.53 18.14 11.52
CA SER A 222 -11.60 17.41 12.78
C SER A 222 -11.77 15.90 12.61
N GLY A 223 -11.67 15.42 11.37
CA GLY A 223 -11.95 14.04 11.02
C GLY A 223 -11.01 13.04 11.69
N ARG A 224 -11.48 11.81 11.82
CA ARG A 224 -10.77 10.68 12.41
C ARG A 224 -10.79 9.51 11.46
N ILE A 225 -9.66 8.81 11.39
CA ILE A 225 -9.50 7.58 10.62
C ILE A 225 -9.16 6.48 11.62
N THR A 226 -10.06 5.52 11.77
CA THR A 226 -9.93 4.38 12.66
C THR A 226 -9.63 3.14 11.84
N VAL A 227 -8.58 2.43 12.18
CA VAL A 227 -8.20 1.14 11.59
C VAL A 227 -8.18 0.11 12.69
N VAL A 228 -9.04 -0.90 12.58
CA VAL A 228 -9.13 -2.03 13.50
C VAL A 228 -8.72 -3.29 12.77
N ALA A 229 -7.84 -4.09 13.38
CA ALA A 229 -7.57 -5.46 12.97
C ALA A 229 -7.96 -6.39 14.12
N GLU A 230 -8.83 -7.34 13.85
CA GLU A 230 -9.34 -8.33 14.80
C GLU A 230 -9.17 -9.74 14.25
N ASP A 231 -8.97 -10.72 15.12
CA ASP A 231 -8.95 -12.12 14.72
C ASP A 231 -10.33 -12.53 14.19
N ASP A 232 -10.34 -13.26 13.08
CA ASP A 232 -11.57 -13.65 12.39
C ASP A 232 -11.57 -15.16 12.12
N SER A 233 -12.56 -15.87 12.65
CA SER A 233 -12.74 -17.31 12.46
C SER A 233 -13.95 -17.65 11.58
N SER A 234 -14.50 -16.67 10.86
CA SER A 234 -15.69 -16.84 10.02
C SER A 234 -15.45 -17.60 8.70
N HIS A 235 -14.20 -17.96 8.40
CA HIS A 235 -13.88 -18.66 7.16
C HIS A 235 -14.52 -20.07 7.15
N PRO A 236 -15.27 -20.46 6.10
CA PRO A 236 -16.03 -21.73 6.07
C PRO A 236 -15.14 -22.97 6.17
N LEU A 237 -13.88 -22.88 5.76
CA LEU A 237 -12.88 -23.97 5.88
C LEU A 237 -12.16 -24.00 7.25
N GLY A 238 -12.58 -23.22 8.24
CA GLY A 238 -11.95 -23.16 9.56
C GLY A 238 -10.54 -22.53 9.56
N ILE A 239 -10.19 -21.78 8.51
CA ILE A 239 -8.90 -21.12 8.38
C ILE A 239 -8.93 -19.84 9.22
N SER A 240 -7.92 -19.64 10.05
CA SER A 240 -7.79 -18.40 10.83
C SER A 240 -7.57 -17.20 9.90
N GLY A 241 -8.38 -16.18 10.11
CA GLY A 241 -8.37 -14.91 9.40
C GLY A 241 -8.08 -13.74 10.32
N GLN A 242 -8.01 -12.57 9.71
CA GLN A 242 -7.98 -11.27 10.34
C GLN A 242 -9.00 -10.40 9.62
N LYS A 243 -9.96 -9.84 10.36
CA LYS A 243 -10.90 -8.86 9.83
C LYS A 243 -10.32 -7.47 10.02
N ILE A 244 -10.31 -6.71 8.93
CA ILE A 244 -9.79 -5.35 8.88
C ILE A 244 -10.99 -4.44 8.70
N THR A 245 -11.22 -3.55 9.66
CA THR A 245 -12.27 -2.53 9.58
C THR A 245 -11.62 -1.16 9.50
N VAL A 246 -12.00 -0.37 8.49
CA VAL A 246 -11.58 1.01 8.33
C VAL A 246 -12.81 1.90 8.42
N THR A 247 -12.76 2.83 9.36
CA THR A 247 -13.80 3.83 9.56
C THR A 247 -13.20 5.21 9.37
N VAL A 248 -13.77 6.00 8.48
CA VAL A 248 -13.39 7.38 8.20
C VAL A 248 -14.58 8.26 8.54
N THR A 249 -14.40 9.21 9.47
CA THR A 249 -15.43 10.17 9.89
C THR A 249 -14.86 11.58 9.79
N HIS A 250 -15.46 12.48 9.01
CA HIS A 250 -15.04 13.88 8.89
C HIS A 250 -15.92 14.83 9.67
#